data_AF-A0A8J6TZT6-F1
#
_entry.id   AF-A0A8J6TZT6-F1
#
_cell.length_a   1.000
_cell.length_b   1.000
_cell.length_c   1.000
_cell.angle_alpha   90.00
_cell.angle_beta   90.00
_cell.angle_gamma   90.00
#
_symmetry.space_group_name_H-M   'P 1'
#
loop_
_entity.id
_entity.type
_entity.pdbx_description
1 polymer ?
#
loop_
_entity_poly.entity_id
_entity_poly.type
_entity_poly.pdbx_seq_one_letter_code
_entity_poly.pdbx_strand_id
1 'polypeptide(L)'
;MNPIDPIPAIRRIETDRGDVCALEIVGHVSDGDIENAYGLIDAVAMMHETIDILVRVTDYEGIDWSAIFMEDGEAQKPARKFAFVGGPGLIRTAMTTFGPFKAEERRNFDYDHEAEAWEWIGATPLPAE
;
A
#
# COMPACT_ATOMS: atom_id res chain seq x y z
N MET A 1 -1.25 -10.68 32.09
CA MET A 1 -1.30 -11.23 30.72
C MET A 1 -1.25 -10.03 29.81
N ASN A 2 -0.13 -9.81 29.12
CA ASN A 2 -0.08 -8.75 28.10
C ASN A 2 -1.17 -9.09 27.06
N PRO A 3 -2.01 -8.14 26.63
CA PRO A 3 -2.65 -8.31 25.35
C PRO A 3 -1.51 -8.47 24.34
N ILE A 4 -1.55 -9.56 23.59
CA ILE A 4 -0.69 -9.76 22.44
C ILE A 4 -0.96 -8.54 21.56
N ASP A 5 0.06 -7.76 21.23
CA ASP A 5 -0.08 -6.63 20.32
C ASP A 5 -0.87 -7.11 19.09
N PRO A 6 -1.97 -6.44 18.72
CA PRO A 6 -2.74 -6.86 17.57
C PRO A 6 -1.79 -6.90 16.36
N ILE A 7 -1.89 -7.97 15.56
CA ILE A 7 -1.12 -8.07 14.33
C ILE A 7 -1.48 -6.85 13.48
N PRO A 8 -0.51 -6.02 13.06
CA PRO A 8 -0.80 -4.79 12.34
C PRO A 8 -1.55 -5.12 11.06
N ALA A 9 -2.62 -4.37 10.80
CA ALA A 9 -3.47 -4.59 9.63
C ALA A 9 -2.74 -4.19 8.34
N ILE A 10 -1.73 -3.33 8.44
CA ILE A 10 -0.88 -2.94 7.32
C ILE A 10 0.55 -3.41 7.58
N ARG A 11 1.11 -4.18 6.65
CA ARG A 11 2.44 -4.80 6.76
C ARG A 11 3.30 -4.43 5.58
N ARG A 12 4.58 -4.15 5.81
CA ARG A 12 5.53 -3.99 4.71
C ARG A 12 5.84 -5.34 4.08
N ILE A 13 5.78 -5.42 2.76
CA ILE A 13 6.30 -6.52 1.97
C ILE A 13 7.73 -6.14 1.58
N GLU A 14 8.71 -6.93 2.00
CA GLU A 14 10.09 -6.73 1.57
C GLU A 14 10.24 -7.05 0.08
N THR A 15 11.06 -6.29 -0.62
CA THR A 15 11.28 -6.46 -2.06
C THR A 15 12.77 -6.41 -2.38
N ASP A 16 13.13 -6.90 -3.56
CA ASP A 16 14.48 -6.81 -4.10
C ASP A 16 14.92 -5.37 -4.48
N ARG A 17 14.02 -4.38 -4.36
CA ARG A 17 14.26 -2.96 -4.64
C ARG A 17 14.03 -2.06 -3.43
N GLY A 18 15.06 -1.31 -3.05
CA GLY A 18 15.00 -0.36 -1.94
C GLY A 18 14.09 0.84 -2.18
N ASP A 19 13.88 1.22 -3.45
CA ASP A 19 13.03 2.35 -3.87
C ASP A 19 11.56 1.96 -4.08
N VAL A 20 11.18 0.73 -3.72
CA VAL A 20 9.78 0.26 -3.75
C VAL A 20 9.26 0.11 -2.33
N CYS A 21 8.18 0.81 -2.03
CA CYS A 21 7.42 0.59 -0.80
C CYS A 21 6.20 -0.26 -1.11
N ALA A 22 6.28 -1.55 -0.76
CA ALA A 22 5.17 -2.47 -0.91
C ALA A 22 4.49 -2.72 0.45
N LEU A 23 3.16 -2.62 0.46
CA LEU A 23 2.33 -2.79 1.65
C LEU A 23 1.26 -3.86 1.38
N GLU A 24 1.02 -4.68 2.39
CA GLU A 24 -0.11 -5.59 2.46
C GLU A 24 -1.12 -5.07 3.47
N ILE A 25 -2.40 -5.05 3.10
CA ILE A 25 -3.52 -4.76 3.97
C ILE A 25 -4.29 -6.05 4.24
N VAL A 26 -4.48 -6.38 5.52
CA VAL A 26 -5.16 -7.57 6.02
C VAL A 26 -6.18 -7.17 7.09
N GLY A 27 -7.45 -7.53 6.88
CA GLY A 27 -8.49 -7.40 7.89
C GLY A 27 -8.84 -5.94 8.20
N HIS A 28 -9.14 -5.62 9.47
CA HIS A 28 -9.64 -4.31 9.87
C HIS A 28 -8.51 -3.29 10.09
N VAL A 29 -8.51 -2.23 9.30
CA VAL A 29 -7.55 -1.11 9.39
C VAL A 29 -8.06 -0.04 10.35
N SER A 30 -7.24 0.33 11.34
CA SER A 30 -7.48 1.48 12.22
C SER A 30 -6.71 2.74 11.73
N ASP A 31 -7.05 3.93 12.23
CA ASP A 31 -6.27 5.16 11.97
C ASP A 31 -4.78 4.99 12.29
N GLY A 32 -4.45 4.30 13.40
CA GLY A 32 -3.06 4.04 13.78
C GLY A 32 -2.30 3.15 12.79
N ASP A 33 -2.99 2.24 12.09
CA ASP A 33 -2.40 1.45 11.00
C ASP A 33 -2.10 2.33 9.78
N ILE A 34 -2.98 3.30 9.49
CA ILE A 34 -2.81 4.24 8.37
C ILE A 34 -1.63 5.18 8.65
N GLU A 35 -1.55 5.77 9.84
CA GLU A 35 -0.40 6.57 10.27
C GLU A 35 0.91 5.77 10.18
N ASN A 36 0.89 4.50 10.58
CA ASN A 36 2.06 3.63 10.47
C ASN A 36 2.45 3.39 9.00
N ALA A 37 1.47 3.15 8.12
CA ALA A 37 1.69 2.97 6.69
C ALA A 37 2.35 4.19 6.04
N TYR A 38 1.89 5.40 6.38
CA TYR A 38 2.53 6.62 5.91
C TYR A 38 3.96 6.75 6.43
N GLY A 39 4.21 6.44 7.71
CA GLY A 39 5.57 6.40 8.25
C GLY A 39 6.51 5.44 7.51
N LEU A 40 6.01 4.28 7.06
CA LEU A 40 6.77 3.33 6.25
C LEU A 40 7.12 3.89 4.87
N ILE A 41 6.19 4.60 4.23
CA ILE A 41 6.38 5.24 2.92
C ILE A 41 7.36 6.40 3.03
N ASP A 42 7.21 7.26 4.03
CA ASP A 42 8.11 8.39 4.28
C ASP A 42 9.55 7.91 4.52
N ALA A 43 9.73 6.83 5.27
CA ALA A 43 11.07 6.26 5.49
C ALA A 43 11.76 5.89 4.17
N VAL A 44 11.04 5.33 3.19
CA VAL A 44 11.59 5.04 1.85
C VAL A 44 11.81 6.34 1.06
N ALA A 45 10.85 7.26 1.10
CA ALA A 45 10.93 8.55 0.42
C ALA A 45 12.05 9.46 0.96
N MET A 46 12.50 9.27 2.19
CA MET A 46 13.67 9.95 2.76
C MET A 46 14.99 9.44 2.17
N MET A 47 15.05 8.16 1.81
CA MET A 47 16.25 7.52 1.27
C MET A 47 16.36 7.65 -0.26
N HIS A 48 15.24 7.86 -0.93
CA HIS A 48 15.15 7.87 -2.40
C HIS A 48 14.50 9.17 -2.91
N GLU A 49 15.00 9.69 -4.04
CA GLU A 49 14.43 10.88 -4.66
C GLU A 49 13.03 10.63 -5.23
N THR A 50 12.81 9.42 -5.73
CA THR A 50 11.54 8.94 -6.26
C THR A 50 11.32 7.51 -5.83
N ILE A 51 10.06 7.16 -5.54
CA ILE A 51 9.68 5.83 -5.09
C ILE A 51 8.55 5.29 -5.95
N ASP A 52 8.43 3.96 -5.99
CA ASP A 52 7.25 3.27 -6.49
C ASP A 52 6.49 2.64 -5.31
N ILE A 53 5.16 2.60 -5.37
CA ILE A 53 4.31 2.10 -4.29
C ILE A 53 3.45 0.95 -4.82
N LEU A 54 3.37 -0.14 -4.07
CA LEU A 54 2.43 -1.23 -4.33
C LEU A 54 1.62 -1.52 -3.07
N VAL A 55 0.30 -1.53 -3.19
CA VAL A 55 -0.60 -1.90 -2.09
C VAL A 55 -1.38 -3.14 -2.51
N ARG A 56 -1.25 -4.23 -1.75
CA ARG A 56 -2.01 -5.46 -1.92
C ARG A 56 -3.05 -5.60 -0.82
N VAL A 57 -4.26 -5.99 -1.17
CA VAL A 57 -5.32 -6.32 -0.21
C VAL A 57 -5.65 -7.80 -0.34
N THR A 58 -5.33 -8.58 0.70
CA THR A 58 -5.56 -10.04 0.74
C THR A 58 -6.84 -10.42 1.47
N ASP A 59 -7.25 -9.66 2.48
CA ASP A 59 -8.48 -9.89 3.24
C ASP A 59 -9.13 -8.54 3.59
N TYR A 60 -10.40 -8.35 3.20
CA TYR A 60 -11.06 -7.04 3.23
C TYR A 60 -12.29 -6.95 4.14
N GLU A 61 -12.47 -7.91 5.06
CA GLU A 61 -13.65 -7.95 5.91
C GLU A 61 -13.64 -6.79 6.92
N GLY A 62 -14.57 -5.83 6.75
CA GLY A 62 -14.76 -4.73 7.70
C GLY A 62 -13.77 -3.56 7.59
N ILE A 63 -13.07 -3.39 6.46
CA ILE A 63 -12.23 -2.19 6.23
C ILE A 63 -13.10 -0.94 6.07
N ASP A 64 -12.87 0.07 6.92
CA ASP A 64 -13.39 1.41 6.70
C ASP A 64 -12.53 2.12 5.65
N TRP A 65 -12.93 1.97 4.39
CA TRP A 65 -12.17 2.51 3.26
C TRP A 65 -12.11 4.04 3.27
N SER A 66 -13.09 4.71 3.87
CA SER A 66 -13.10 6.17 4.02
C SER A 66 -11.86 6.66 4.76
N ALA A 67 -11.44 5.99 5.84
CA ALA A 67 -10.22 6.37 6.56
C ALA A 67 -8.98 6.40 5.65
N ILE A 68 -8.84 5.44 4.74
CA ILE A 68 -7.72 5.37 3.78
C ILE A 68 -7.76 6.51 2.75
N PHE A 69 -8.95 7.01 2.41
CA PHE A 69 -9.13 8.13 1.47
C PHE A 69 -9.09 9.51 2.14
N MET A 70 -9.33 9.60 3.45
CA MET A 70 -9.64 10.86 4.14
C MET A 70 -8.43 11.59 4.70
N GLU A 71 -7.30 10.91 4.89
CA GLU A 71 -6.08 11.62 5.24
C GLU A 71 -5.47 12.24 3.98
N ASP A 72 -5.66 13.56 3.87
CA ASP A 72 -4.80 14.45 3.09
C ASP A 72 -3.41 14.39 3.74
N GLY A 73 -2.71 13.27 3.56
CA GLY A 73 -1.39 13.04 4.09
C GLY A 73 -0.49 14.13 3.53
N GLU A 74 -0.15 15.08 4.39
CA GLU A 74 0.59 16.29 4.03
C GLU A 74 1.72 15.97 3.06
N ALA A 75 1.68 16.63 1.90
CA ALA A 75 2.79 16.80 0.96
C ALA A 75 3.78 15.62 0.85
N GLN A 76 3.29 14.40 0.65
CA GLN A 76 4.17 13.28 0.32
C GLN A 76 4.83 13.52 -1.04
N LYS A 77 6.10 13.10 -1.18
CA LYS A 77 6.78 13.11 -2.48
C LYS A 77 5.93 12.31 -3.48
N PRO A 78 5.74 12.81 -4.71
CA PRO A 78 5.00 12.06 -5.70
C PRO A 78 5.70 10.72 -5.96
N ALA A 79 4.92 9.65 -5.94
CA ALA A 79 5.39 8.36 -6.42
C ALA A 79 5.47 8.38 -7.95
N ARG A 80 6.38 7.60 -8.52
CA ARG A 80 6.41 7.39 -9.98
C ARG A 80 5.25 6.48 -10.38
N LYS A 81 5.22 5.27 -9.80
CA LYS A 81 4.17 4.28 -10.03
C LYS A 81 3.43 3.95 -8.74
N PHE A 82 2.11 3.80 -8.84
CA PHE A 82 1.27 3.27 -7.78
C PHE A 82 0.43 2.10 -8.30
N ALA A 83 0.66 0.91 -7.75
CA ALA A 83 -0.09 -0.30 -8.03
C ALA A 83 -1.04 -0.62 -6.86
N PHE A 84 -2.30 -0.91 -7.15
CA PHE A 84 -3.26 -1.42 -6.17
C PHE A 84 -3.77 -2.80 -6.59
N VAL A 85 -3.57 -3.81 -5.77
CA VAL A 85 -3.88 -5.21 -6.08
C VAL A 85 -4.98 -5.72 -5.16
N GLY A 86 -6.03 -6.30 -5.74
CA GLY A 86 -7.16 -6.86 -5.00
C GLY A 86 -8.15 -5.80 -4.51
N GLY A 87 -8.85 -6.10 -3.43
CA GLY A 87 -9.91 -5.26 -2.86
C GLY A 87 -11.20 -5.20 -3.72
N PRO A 88 -12.30 -4.64 -3.17
CA PRO A 88 -13.56 -4.53 -3.90
C PRO A 88 -13.44 -3.61 -5.14
N GLY A 89 -14.15 -3.93 -6.23
CA GLY A 89 -14.05 -3.18 -7.50
C GLY A 89 -14.30 -1.67 -7.40
N LEU A 90 -15.25 -1.25 -6.54
CA LEU A 90 -15.52 0.17 -6.28
C LEU A 90 -14.30 0.86 -5.62
N ILE A 91 -13.64 0.18 -4.69
CA ILE A 91 -12.45 0.67 -4.00
C ILE A 91 -11.26 0.75 -4.95
N ARG A 92 -11.04 -0.27 -5.79
CA ARG A 92 -10.01 -0.23 -6.85
C ARG A 92 -10.15 0.99 -7.75
N THR A 93 -11.39 1.27 -8.15
CA THR A 93 -11.71 2.42 -9.00
C THR A 93 -11.44 3.74 -8.27
N ALA A 94 -11.85 3.82 -6.99
CA ALA A 94 -11.60 4.98 -6.15
C ALA A 94 -10.11 5.22 -5.93
N MET A 95 -9.30 4.18 -5.65
CA MET A 95 -7.85 4.29 -5.46
C MET A 95 -7.11 4.79 -6.71
N THR A 96 -7.61 4.43 -7.90
CA THR A 96 -7.00 4.88 -9.16
C THR A 96 -7.30 6.36 -9.44
N THR A 97 -8.43 6.86 -8.94
CA THR A 97 -8.93 8.22 -9.26
C THR A 97 -8.62 9.23 -8.16
N PHE A 98 -8.81 8.83 -6.91
CA PHE A 98 -8.76 9.64 -5.69
C PHE A 98 -7.87 9.00 -4.62
N GLY A 99 -6.97 8.09 -5.02
CA GLY A 99 -6.04 7.48 -4.07
C GLY A 99 -5.20 8.52 -3.34
N PRO A 100 -4.75 8.21 -2.11
CA PRO A 100 -4.08 9.18 -1.24
C PRO A 100 -2.74 9.67 -1.79
N PHE A 101 -2.13 8.92 -2.71
CA PHE A 101 -0.82 9.25 -3.28
C PHE A 101 -0.95 9.95 -4.62
N LYS A 102 -0.21 11.04 -4.80
CA LYS A 102 0.10 11.58 -6.12
C LYS A 102 1.09 10.63 -6.80
N ALA A 103 0.65 10.03 -7.91
CA ALA A 103 1.51 9.19 -8.74
C ALA A 103 1.40 9.57 -10.21
N GLU A 104 2.52 9.52 -10.92
CA GLU A 104 2.56 9.78 -12.37
C GLU A 104 1.78 8.70 -13.13
N GLU A 105 1.99 7.44 -12.75
CA GLU A 105 1.28 6.29 -13.29
C GLU A 105 0.55 5.54 -12.19
N ARG A 106 -0.74 5.27 -12.39
CA ARG A 106 -1.56 4.45 -11.48
C ARG A 106 -2.14 3.26 -12.22
N ARG A 107 -2.09 2.09 -11.59
CA ARG A 107 -2.72 0.88 -12.13
C ARG A 107 -3.34 0.06 -11.02
N ASN A 108 -4.50 -0.52 -11.32
CA ASN A 108 -5.16 -1.45 -10.44
C ASN A 108 -5.13 -2.85 -11.06
N PHE A 109 -5.04 -3.85 -10.21
CA PHE A 109 -4.98 -5.26 -10.59
C PHE A 109 -5.96 -6.03 -9.72
N ASP A 110 -6.63 -7.02 -10.31
CA ASP A 110 -7.39 -7.99 -9.53
C ASP A 110 -6.42 -8.90 -8.77
N TYR A 111 -6.90 -9.57 -7.72
CA TYR A 111 -6.05 -10.40 -6.87
C TYR A 111 -5.35 -11.52 -7.67
N ASP A 112 -6.05 -12.14 -8.61
CA ASP A 112 -5.50 -13.18 -9.50
C ASP A 112 -4.39 -12.67 -10.44
N HIS A 113 -4.25 -11.35 -10.60
CA HIS A 113 -3.25 -10.70 -11.44
C HIS A 113 -2.15 -10.02 -10.62
N GLU A 114 -1.93 -10.46 -9.38
CA GLU A 114 -0.86 -9.93 -8.52
C GLU A 114 0.51 -10.02 -9.18
N ALA A 115 0.81 -11.13 -9.87
CA ALA A 115 2.08 -11.30 -10.57
C ALA A 115 2.34 -10.19 -11.60
N GLU A 116 1.30 -9.80 -12.36
CA GLU A 116 1.40 -8.72 -13.34
C GLU A 116 1.63 -7.35 -12.68
N ALA A 117 1.12 -7.15 -11.46
CA ALA A 117 1.37 -5.94 -10.68
C ALA A 117 2.84 -5.81 -10.29
N TRP A 118 3.44 -6.90 -9.83
CA TRP A 118 4.87 -6.98 -9.51
C TRP A 118 5.74 -6.78 -10.75
N GLU A 119 5.39 -7.40 -11.88
CA GLU A 119 6.08 -7.17 -13.15
C GLU A 119 5.99 -5.71 -13.59
N TRP A 120 4.82 -5.08 -13.45
CA TRP A 120 4.59 -3.69 -13.85
C TRP A 120 5.32 -2.67 -12.96
N ILE A 121 5.36 -2.91 -11.64
CA ILE A 121 6.15 -2.10 -10.71
C ILE A 121 7.66 -2.32 -10.92
N GLY A 122 8.03 -3.50 -11.43
CA GLY A 122 9.39 -3.90 -11.71
C GLY A 122 10.16 -4.26 -10.44
N ALA A 123 9.50 -4.95 -9.51
CA ALA A 123 10.09 -5.47 -8.26
C ALA A 123 9.51 -6.84 -7.94
N THR A 124 10.24 -7.62 -7.15
CA THR A 124 9.84 -8.96 -6.71
C THR A 124 9.73 -8.98 -5.20
N PRO A 125 8.64 -9.52 -4.61
CA PRO A 125 8.56 -9.69 -3.18
C PRO A 125 9.58 -10.72 -2.70
N LEU A 126 10.29 -10.41 -1.62
CA LEU A 126 11.16 -11.35 -0.93
C LEU A 126 10.32 -12.31 -0.06
N PRO A 127 10.77 -13.56 0.13
CA PRO A 127 10.09 -14.47 1.05
C PRO A 127 10.03 -13.85 2.44
N ALA A 128 8.84 -13.86 3.06
CA ALA A 128 8.68 -13.45 4.45
C ALA A 128 9.51 -14.41 5.34
N GLU A 129 10.44 -13.86 6.11
CA GLU A 129 11.27 -14.61 7.07
C GLU A 129 10.45 -15.18 8.25
#